data_AF-A0A1G6KGC6-F1
#
_entry.id   AF-A0A1G6KGC6-F1
#
_cell.length_a   1.000
_cell.length_b   1.000
_cell.length_c   1.000
_cell.angle_alpha   90.00
_cell.angle_beta   90.00
_cell.angle_gamma   90.00
#
_symmetry.space_group_name_H-M   'P 1'
#
loop_
_entity.id
_entity.type
_entity.pdbx_description
1 polymer ?
#
loop_
_entity_poly.entity_id
_entity_poly.type
_entity_poly.pdbx_seq_one_letter_code
_entity_poly.pdbx_strand_id
1 'polypeptide(L)'
;MRRPPNPKPAPAPEPAETPKAAHAPLPAIVFEAWYRARTRISPNALGWTPEAALHRDCRAFARACREPGILTPEAFHALMARTHSVQRQMLVRNGLVETYGICWDRQLLPALRVAA
;
A
#
# COMPACT_ATOMS: atom_id res chain seq x y z
N MET A 1 -4.10 -3.56 -77.22
CA MET A 1 -3.78 -4.28 -75.96
C MET A 1 -3.75 -3.29 -74.81
N ARG A 2 -4.30 -3.70 -73.66
CA ARG A 2 -4.66 -2.88 -72.48
C ARG A 2 -3.45 -2.36 -71.69
N ARG A 3 -3.63 -1.25 -70.94
CA ARG A 3 -3.22 -1.21 -69.53
C ARG A 3 -4.35 -0.61 -68.68
N PRO A 4 -4.85 -1.32 -67.65
CA PRO A 4 -5.78 -0.75 -66.68
C PRO A 4 -5.06 0.23 -65.73
N PRO A 5 -5.77 1.19 -65.13
CA PRO A 5 -5.20 2.11 -64.15
C PRO A 5 -4.84 1.37 -62.85
N ASN A 6 -3.71 1.74 -62.25
CA ASN A 6 -3.22 1.19 -60.98
C ASN A 6 -4.25 1.39 -59.86
N PRO A 7 -4.56 0.37 -59.03
CA PRO A 7 -5.37 0.57 -57.84
C PRO A 7 -4.58 1.36 -56.79
N LYS A 8 -5.26 2.31 -56.14
CA LYS A 8 -4.73 3.11 -55.02
C LYS A 8 -4.34 2.18 -53.85
N PRO A 9 -3.21 2.39 -53.15
CA PRO A 9 -2.85 1.58 -52.00
C PRO A 9 -3.93 1.66 -50.92
N ALA A 10 -4.35 0.51 -50.39
CA ALA A 10 -5.24 0.46 -49.24
C ALA A 10 -4.54 1.10 -48.02
N PRO A 11 -5.28 1.80 -47.14
CA PRO A 11 -4.72 2.32 -45.89
C PRO A 11 -4.21 1.15 -45.03
N ALA A 12 -3.01 1.31 -44.48
CA ALA A 12 -2.41 0.33 -43.59
C ALA A 12 -3.32 0.12 -42.36
N PRO A 13 -3.43 -1.11 -41.83
CA PRO A 13 -4.18 -1.36 -40.61
C PRO A 13 -3.55 -0.54 -39.48
N GLU A 14 -4.37 0.29 -38.82
CA GLU A 14 -3.96 1.02 -37.63
C GLU A 14 -3.50 0.00 -36.57
N PRO A 15 -2.41 0.28 -35.83
CA PRO A 15 -1.97 -0.60 -34.77
C PRO A 15 -3.09 -0.68 -33.74
N ALA A 16 -3.62 -1.89 -33.54
CA ALA A 16 -4.58 -2.18 -32.49
C ALA A 16 -4.00 -1.68 -31.16
N GLU A 17 -4.67 -0.72 -30.55
CA GLU A 17 -4.39 -0.29 -29.18
C GLU A 17 -4.40 -1.53 -28.30
N THR A 18 -3.23 -1.98 -27.88
CA THR A 18 -3.08 -2.93 -26.78
C THR A 18 -3.92 -2.40 -25.61
N PRO A 19 -4.87 -3.17 -25.07
CA PRO A 19 -5.62 -2.73 -23.91
C PRO A 19 -4.62 -2.40 -22.81
N LYS A 20 -4.63 -1.14 -22.36
CA LYS A 20 -3.95 -0.70 -21.13
C LYS A 20 -4.25 -1.75 -20.06
N ALA A 21 -3.26 -2.52 -19.67
CA ALA A 21 -3.33 -3.33 -18.47
C ALA A 21 -3.68 -2.36 -17.34
N ALA A 22 -4.93 -2.41 -16.87
CA ALA A 22 -5.39 -1.64 -15.74
C ALA A 22 -4.44 -1.96 -14.59
N HIS A 23 -3.56 -1.01 -14.26
CA HIS A 23 -2.63 -1.13 -13.14
C HIS A 23 -3.49 -1.32 -11.89
N ALA A 24 -3.48 -2.55 -11.41
CA ALA A 24 -4.47 -3.04 -10.47
C ALA A 24 -4.35 -2.34 -9.11
N PRO A 25 -5.45 -2.22 -8.35
CA PRO A 25 -5.50 -1.72 -6.97
C PRO A 25 -4.86 -2.71 -5.96
N LEU A 26 -3.86 -3.48 -6.38
CA LEU A 26 -3.11 -4.46 -5.58
C LEU A 26 -2.64 -3.94 -4.21
N PRO A 27 -2.08 -2.72 -4.07
CA PRO A 27 -1.64 -2.24 -2.75
C PRO A 27 -2.79 -2.04 -1.75
N ALA A 28 -4.00 -1.73 -2.22
CA ALA A 28 -5.16 -1.56 -1.34
C ALA A 28 -5.66 -2.90 -0.78
N ILE A 29 -5.65 -3.96 -1.60
CA ILE A 29 -6.09 -5.30 -1.19
C ILE A 29 -5.16 -5.87 -0.10
N VAL A 30 -3.84 -5.74 -0.29
CA VAL A 30 -2.84 -6.19 0.69
C VAL A 30 -2.97 -5.41 2.00
N PHE A 31 -3.13 -4.09 1.91
CA PHE A 31 -3.35 -3.25 3.09
C PHE A 31 -4.62 -3.65 3.84
N GLU A 32 -5.75 -3.83 3.16
CA GLU A 32 -7.00 -4.22 3.80
C GLU A 32 -6.91 -5.59 4.48
N ALA A 33 -6.26 -6.56 3.83
CA ALA A 33 -6.04 -7.89 4.40
C ALA A 33 -5.17 -7.82 5.66
N TRP A 34 -4.06 -7.08 5.59
CA TRP A 34 -3.19 -6.81 6.74
C TRP A 34 -3.96 -6.13 7.88
N TYR A 35 -4.68 -5.06 7.56
CA TYR A 35 -5.44 -4.25 8.51
C TYR A 35 -6.50 -5.08 9.25
N ARG A 36 -7.29 -5.87 8.51
CA ARG A 36 -8.30 -6.77 9.09
C ARG A 36 -7.67 -7.83 9.98
N ALA A 37 -6.53 -8.38 9.59
CA ALA A 37 -5.84 -9.40 10.39
C ALA A 37 -5.40 -8.84 11.76
N ARG A 38 -5.04 -7.56 11.84
CA ARG A 38 -4.58 -6.93 13.08
C ARG A 38 -5.70 -6.42 13.96
N THR A 39 -6.71 -5.76 13.39
CA THR A 39 -7.83 -5.17 14.15
C THR A 39 -8.83 -6.21 14.69
N ARG A 40 -8.94 -7.39 14.07
CA ARG A 40 -9.86 -8.45 14.53
C ARG A 40 -9.47 -9.09 15.85
N ILE A 41 -8.20 -9.03 16.25
CA ILE A 41 -7.66 -9.86 17.33
C ILE A 41 -7.86 -9.21 18.71
N SER A 42 -7.89 -7.88 18.81
CA SER A 42 -7.96 -7.21 20.11
C SER A 42 -8.65 -5.85 20.03
N PRO A 43 -9.99 -5.80 20.08
CA PRO A 43 -10.73 -4.53 20.03
C PRO A 43 -10.39 -3.59 21.21
N ASN A 44 -9.88 -4.14 22.32
CA ASN A 44 -9.56 -3.41 23.55
C ASN A 44 -8.05 -3.15 23.71
N ALA A 45 -7.24 -3.29 22.66
CA ALA A 45 -5.82 -2.95 22.76
C ALA A 45 -5.65 -1.44 22.99
N LEU A 46 -5.01 -1.05 24.09
CA LEU A 46 -4.78 0.36 24.44
C LEU A 46 -3.34 0.77 24.17
N GLY A 47 -3.17 1.94 23.54
CA GLY A 47 -1.89 2.63 23.40
C GLY A 47 -1.69 3.24 22.02
N TRP A 48 -0.45 3.56 21.72
CA TRP A 48 -0.05 4.23 20.48
C TRP A 48 1.09 3.49 19.82
N THR A 49 1.02 3.34 18.51
CA THR A 49 2.03 2.68 17.70
C THR A 49 2.56 3.66 16.67
N PRO A 50 3.89 3.87 16.59
CA PRO A 50 4.48 4.71 15.56
C PRO A 50 4.13 4.20 14.15
N GLU A 51 3.83 5.12 13.24
CA GLU A 51 3.49 4.81 11.84
C GLU A 51 4.58 3.99 11.16
N ALA A 52 5.85 4.31 11.42
CA ALA A 52 6.99 3.58 10.86
C ALA A 52 6.98 2.09 11.24
N ALA A 53 6.53 1.76 12.46
CA ALA A 53 6.42 0.37 12.91
C ALA A 53 5.28 -0.37 12.18
N LEU A 54 4.14 0.30 12.01
CA LEU A 54 2.99 -0.23 11.26
C LEU A 54 3.34 -0.43 9.79
N HIS A 55 4.02 0.54 9.17
CA HIS A 55 4.46 0.46 7.78
C HIS A 55 5.45 -0.69 7.57
N ARG A 56 6.39 -0.88 8.51
CA ARG A 56 7.34 -2.00 8.49
C ARG A 56 6.61 -3.36 8.59
N ASP A 57 5.63 -3.49 9.49
CA ASP A 57 4.83 -4.73 9.62
C ASP A 57 4.02 -5.01 8.35
N CYS A 58 3.34 -4.00 7.81
CA CYS A 58 2.60 -4.10 6.56
C CYS A 58 3.49 -4.51 5.38
N ARG A 59 4.70 -3.94 5.28
CA ARG A 59 5.70 -4.35 4.28
C ARG A 59 6.16 -5.80 4.46
N ALA A 60 6.35 -6.26 5.69
CA ALA A 60 6.70 -7.65 5.96
C ALA A 60 5.56 -8.61 5.57
N PHE A 61 4.31 -8.23 5.86
CA PHE A 61 3.13 -8.97 5.45
C PHE A 61 2.99 -9.05 3.92
N ALA A 62 3.14 -7.92 3.22
CA ALA A 62 3.11 -7.87 1.76
C ALA A 62 4.15 -8.82 1.13
N ARG A 63 5.38 -8.82 1.66
CA ARG A 63 6.43 -9.75 1.24
C ARG A 63 6.06 -11.21 1.45
N ALA A 64 5.45 -11.54 2.60
CA ALA A 64 4.99 -12.90 2.89
C ALA A 64 3.89 -13.36 1.92
N CYS A 65 3.02 -12.44 1.50
CA CYS A 65 2.00 -12.68 0.47
C CYS A 65 2.55 -12.75 -0.95
N ARG A 66 3.87 -12.64 -1.16
CA ARG A 66 4.53 -12.52 -2.48
C ARG A 66 4.01 -11.37 -3.33
N GLU A 67 3.46 -10.35 -2.67
CA GLU A 67 3.00 -9.13 -3.32
C GLU A 67 4.13 -8.11 -3.22
N PRO A 68 4.82 -7.76 -4.32
CA PRO A 68 5.89 -6.77 -4.30
C PRO A 68 5.37 -5.34 -4.10
N GLY A 69 4.10 -5.17 -3.73
CA GLY A 69 3.38 -3.93 -3.54
C GLY A 69 4.17 -2.90 -2.76
N ILE A 70 4.68 -1.92 -3.53
CA ILE A 70 5.44 -0.74 -3.15
C ILE A 70 4.50 0.21 -2.38
N LEU A 71 4.12 -0.14 -1.16
CA LEU A 71 3.53 0.86 -0.28
C LEU A 71 4.66 1.83 0.09
N THR A 72 4.67 2.97 -0.60
CA THR A 72 5.44 4.13 -0.14
C THR A 72 4.89 4.56 1.23
N PRO A 73 5.68 5.22 2.08
CA PRO A 73 5.18 5.75 3.35
C PRO A 73 3.93 6.61 3.17
N GLU A 74 3.89 7.43 2.11
CA GLU A 74 2.79 8.36 1.82
C GLU A 74 1.51 7.61 1.44
N ALA A 75 1.62 6.59 0.59
CA ALA A 75 0.49 5.75 0.22
C ALA A 75 -0.05 4.97 1.42
N PHE A 76 0.84 4.50 2.30
CA PHE A 76 0.45 3.84 3.55
C PHE A 76 -0.26 4.81 4.51
N HIS A 77 0.28 6.01 4.71
CA HIS A 77 -0.32 7.05 5.53
C HIS A 77 -1.72 7.40 5.03
N ALA A 78 -1.90 7.59 3.72
CA ALA A 78 -3.20 7.90 3.13
C ALA A 78 -4.24 6.78 3.36
N LEU A 79 -3.84 5.50 3.28
CA LEU A 79 -4.73 4.36 3.55
C LEU A 79 -5.05 4.21 5.03
N MET A 80 -4.06 4.43 5.90
CA MET A 80 -4.23 4.49 7.35
C MET A 80 -5.21 5.59 7.76
N ALA A 81 -5.05 6.80 7.23
CA ALA A 81 -5.94 7.94 7.52
C ALA A 81 -7.39 7.72 7.06
N ARG A 82 -7.62 6.84 6.07
CA ARG A 82 -8.97 6.45 5.63
C ARG A 82 -9.63 5.40 6.53
N THR A 83 -8.83 4.62 7.25
CA THR A 83 -9.30 3.46 8.02
C THR A 83 -9.30 3.70 9.53
N HIS A 84 -8.36 4.49 10.03
CA HIS A 84 -8.32 5.02 11.39
C HIS A 84 -8.49 6.52 11.40
N SER A 85 -9.27 7.01 12.36
CA SER A 85 -9.55 8.43 12.54
C SER A 85 -8.65 9.12 13.57
N VAL A 86 -7.95 8.37 14.42
CA VAL A 86 -7.20 8.94 15.54
C VAL A 86 -5.69 8.75 15.36
N GLN A 87 -5.00 9.88 15.22
CA GLN A 87 -3.54 9.99 15.20
C GLN A 87 -3.08 10.99 16.26
N ARG A 88 -1.86 10.81 16.76
CA ARG A 88 -1.18 11.76 17.65
C ARG A 88 0.28 11.89 17.27
N GLN A 89 0.81 13.12 17.39
CA GLN A 89 2.25 13.29 17.40
C GLN A 89 2.79 12.95 18.78
N MET A 90 3.77 12.06 18.83
CA MET A 90 4.41 11.64 20.07
C MET A 90 5.92 11.56 19.88
N LEU A 91 6.67 11.67 20.98
CA LEU A 91 8.10 11.40 20.96
C LEU A 91 8.31 9.90 20.76
N VAL A 92 8.98 9.52 19.67
CA VAL A 92 9.29 8.14 19.30
C VAL A 92 10.79 7.95 19.39
N ARG A 93 11.21 6.90 20.10
CA ARG A 93 12.61 6.51 20.19
C ARG A 93 12.93 5.40 19.19
N ASN A 94 13.80 5.69 18.23
CA ASN A 94 14.34 4.75 17.27
C ASN A 94 15.83 4.49 17.57
N GLY A 95 16.10 3.51 18.43
CA GLY A 95 17.46 3.24 18.92
C GLY A 95 17.94 4.32 19.89
N LEU A 96 18.96 5.08 19.48
CA LEU A 96 19.52 6.21 20.25
C LEU A 96 18.92 7.57 19.87
N VAL A 97 18.08 7.62 18.84
CA VAL A 97 17.52 8.88 18.34
C VAL A 97 16.07 9.02 18.81
N GLU A 98 15.74 10.17 19.38
CA GLU A 98 14.38 10.54 19.74
C GLU A 98 13.87 11.60 18.76
N THR A 99 12.73 11.31 18.14
CA THR A 99 12.09 12.19 17.14
C THR A 99 10.60 12.22 17.36
N TYR A 100 9.96 13.36 17.16
CA TYR A 100 8.51 13.40 17.08
C TYR A 100 8.03 12.67 15.83
N GLY A 101 7.11 11.73 16.01
CA GLY A 101 6.55 10.91 14.94
C GLY A 101 5.04 10.75 15.07
N ILE A 102 4.38 10.47 13.95
CA ILE A 102 2.95 10.17 13.92
C ILE A 102 2.74 8.78 14.51
N CYS A 103 1.87 8.70 15.51
CA CYS A 103 1.44 7.47 16.13
C CYS A 103 -0.06 7.27 15.92
N TRP A 104 -0.43 6.02 15.68
CA TRP A 104 -1.80 5.57 15.45
C TRP A 104 -2.23 4.67 16.61
N ASP A 105 -3.54 4.53 16.81
CA ASP A 105 -4.09 3.68 17.88
C ASP A 105 -3.58 2.22 17.76
N ARG A 106 -3.27 1.61 18.91
CA ARG A 106 -2.65 0.28 19.06
C ARG A 106 -3.58 -0.89 18.72
N GLN A 107 -4.83 -0.66 18.32
CA GLN A 107 -5.68 -1.70 17.72
C GLN A 107 -5.02 -2.45 16.54
N LEU A 108 -3.94 -1.91 15.96
CA LEU A 108 -3.25 -2.46 14.80
C LEU A 108 -2.01 -3.32 15.09
N LEU A 109 -1.52 -3.39 16.33
CA LEU A 109 -0.46 -4.33 16.71
C LEU A 109 -0.60 -4.69 18.19
N PRO A 110 -0.66 -5.98 18.58
CA PRO A 110 -0.18 -6.33 19.90
C PRO A 110 1.28 -5.87 19.90
N ALA A 111 1.63 -4.87 20.72
CA ALA A 111 2.95 -4.26 20.64
C ALA A 111 3.97 -5.38 20.56
N LEU A 112 4.77 -5.36 19.49
CA LEU A 112 6.03 -6.08 19.46
C LEU A 112 6.61 -5.90 20.85
N ARG A 113 6.70 -7.03 21.55
CA ARG A 113 6.93 -7.13 22.99
C ARG A 113 7.76 -5.94 23.44
N VAL A 114 7.26 -5.20 24.44
CA VAL A 114 8.13 -4.45 25.34
C VAL A 114 9.24 -5.42 25.70
N ALA A 115 10.38 -5.28 25.03
CA ALA A 115 11.49 -6.19 25.18
C ALA A 115 12.24 -5.68 26.40
N ALA A 116 12.07 -6.44 27.49
CA ALA A 116 12.79 -6.41 28.76
C ALA A 116 12.66 -5.11 29.58
#